data_AF-A0A4V0XK10-F1
#
_entry.id   AF-A0A4V0XK10-F1
#
_cell.length_a   1.000
_cell.length_b   1.000
_cell.length_c   1.000
_cell.angle_alpha   90.00
_cell.angle_beta   90.00
_cell.angle_gamma   90.00
#
_symmetry.space_group_name_H-M   'P 1'
#
loop_
_entity.id
_entity.type
_entity.pdbx_description
1 polymer ?
#
loop_
_entity_poly.entity_id
_entity_poly.type
_entity_poly.pdbx_seq_one_letter_code
_entity_poly.pdbx_strand_id
1 'polypeptide(L)'
;MTTWHAVLRGVAAASLALTSAAVATGDDAFVVEPADARTNYFAGREVECDTAIRGGIAVEGRLVWALAAGNRSLTNGAVPVRHAGRGATNVAVSVPLPAGRDGVVADATLTTVLTDAAGNRLGAATRNVRIFPADPFFDRSRWLESLRIAIIDPEGGTEKRLTAAGVPLMLTRADADIAALRPQLILVAEGLAWDDHPRLAADLFHHCGRGVNVLCMAPSSGTFPLPGGDAIGDGIVASLTLRRADVVADLDERLDWRDWAKGGATVVSRLSIVADREAVVARAGATPAGWPWLEATFGGREGGPPAGTLVVCGLGIVAHWEETPAARYLLAALLARLAAPSAAASPDFRPFQENPR
;
A
#
# COMPACT_ATOMS: atom_id res chain seq x y z
N MET A 1 -26.84 23.16 -24.26
CA MET A 1 -26.27 23.09 -25.63
C MET A 1 -24.88 23.71 -25.57
N THR A 2 -23.86 22.91 -25.30
CA THR A 2 -22.45 23.35 -25.24
C THR A 2 -21.64 22.23 -25.86
N THR A 3 -21.36 22.39 -27.15
CA THR A 3 -20.60 21.47 -27.98
C THR A 3 -19.13 21.53 -27.63
N TRP A 4 -18.61 20.49 -26.98
CA TRP A 4 -17.18 20.24 -26.86
C TRP A 4 -16.66 19.74 -28.21
N HIS A 5 -15.88 20.57 -28.91
CA HIS A 5 -15.11 20.14 -30.08
C HIS A 5 -13.81 19.50 -29.60
N ALA A 6 -13.76 18.17 -29.57
CA ALA A 6 -12.52 17.43 -29.43
C ALA A 6 -11.76 17.49 -30.77
N VAL A 7 -10.68 18.28 -30.80
CA VAL A 7 -9.72 18.29 -31.91
C VAL A 7 -8.88 17.02 -31.84
N LEU A 8 -9.29 15.99 -32.57
CA LEU A 8 -8.48 14.81 -32.87
C LEU A 8 -7.31 15.22 -33.77
N ARG A 9 -6.17 15.59 -33.17
CA ARG A 9 -4.90 15.67 -33.91
C ARG A 9 -4.43 14.25 -34.19
N GLY A 10 -4.44 13.85 -35.46
CA GLY A 10 -3.92 12.59 -35.95
C GLY A 10 -2.41 12.48 -35.71
N VAL A 11 -2.04 11.86 -34.59
CA VAL A 11 -0.73 11.21 -34.46
C VAL A 11 -0.87 9.88 -35.18
N ALA A 12 -0.12 9.70 -36.26
CA ALA A 12 -0.02 8.39 -36.91
C ALA A 12 0.34 7.37 -35.82
N ALA A 13 -0.50 6.36 -35.64
CA ALA A 13 -0.21 5.22 -34.77
C ALA A 13 0.97 4.46 -35.39
N ALA A 14 2.18 4.95 -35.15
CA ALA A 14 3.38 4.16 -35.35
C ALA A 14 3.26 3.01 -34.37
N SER A 15 2.83 1.85 -34.87
CA SER A 15 3.02 0.59 -34.18
C SER A 15 4.51 0.49 -33.88
N LEU A 16 4.88 0.85 -32.64
CA LEU A 16 6.20 0.60 -32.09
C LEU A 16 6.36 -0.92 -32.05
N ALA A 17 6.77 -1.49 -33.17
CA ALA A 17 7.35 -2.82 -33.21
C ALA A 17 8.68 -2.69 -32.46
N LEU A 18 8.61 -2.82 -31.12
CA LEU A 18 9.74 -2.92 -30.22
C LEU A 18 10.44 -4.26 -30.49
N THR A 19 11.08 -4.35 -31.65
CA THR A 19 12.07 -5.39 -31.91
C THR A 19 13.27 -5.08 -31.03
N SER A 20 13.72 -6.09 -30.27
CA SER A 20 14.86 -6.00 -29.37
C SER A 20 16.16 -5.86 -30.16
N ALA A 21 16.42 -4.69 -30.71
CA ALA A 21 17.74 -4.34 -31.23
C ALA A 21 18.70 -4.18 -30.05
N ALA A 22 19.91 -4.73 -30.18
CA ALA A 22 20.96 -4.66 -29.17
C ALA A 22 21.27 -3.20 -28.82
N VAL A 23 21.13 -2.85 -27.54
CA VAL A 23 21.57 -1.56 -27.00
C VAL A 23 23.10 -1.58 -26.95
N ALA A 24 23.75 -0.50 -27.36
CA ALA A 24 25.21 -0.38 -27.30
C ALA A 24 25.71 -0.64 -25.88
N THR A 25 26.73 -1.48 -25.74
CA THR A 25 27.37 -1.80 -24.46
C THR A 25 28.74 -1.10 -24.42
N GLY A 26 28.99 -0.29 -23.38
CA GLY A 26 30.21 0.48 -23.19
C GLY A 26 30.03 1.61 -22.17
N ASP A 27 31.12 2.22 -21.70
CA ASP A 27 31.10 3.31 -20.70
C ASP A 27 30.36 4.56 -21.19
N ASP A 28 30.19 4.72 -22.51
CA ASP A 28 29.42 5.79 -23.15
C ASP A 28 27.99 5.38 -23.53
N ALA A 29 27.46 4.28 -22.96
CA ALA A 29 26.08 3.88 -23.21
C ALA A 29 25.07 4.78 -22.47
N PHE A 30 23.95 5.08 -23.12
CA PHE A 30 22.81 5.72 -22.44
C PHE A 30 22.07 4.71 -21.58
N VAL A 31 21.93 5.02 -20.29
CA VAL A 31 21.05 4.30 -19.37
C VAL A 31 19.76 5.11 -19.24
N VAL A 32 18.65 4.50 -19.63
CA VAL A 32 17.30 5.03 -19.43
C VAL A 32 16.65 4.16 -18.36
N GLU A 33 16.13 4.76 -17.30
CA GLU A 33 15.51 4.05 -16.18
C GLU A 33 14.37 4.87 -15.56
N PRO A 34 13.38 4.22 -14.91
CA PRO A 34 12.39 4.95 -14.11
C PRO A 34 13.10 5.73 -12.99
N ALA A 35 12.72 6.99 -12.77
CA ALA A 35 13.31 7.80 -11.69
C ALA A 35 12.68 7.52 -10.32
N ASP A 36 11.53 6.85 -10.28
CA ASP A 36 10.87 6.37 -9.06
C ASP A 36 10.47 4.89 -9.18
N ALA A 37 10.20 4.28 -8.02
CA ALA A 37 9.77 2.89 -7.92
C ALA A 37 8.25 2.72 -8.11
N ARG A 38 7.47 3.79 -8.29
CA ARG A 38 6.00 3.69 -8.25
C ARG A 38 5.47 2.80 -9.37
N THR A 39 4.68 1.80 -9.00
CA THR A 39 4.02 0.89 -9.94
C THR A 39 2.49 0.97 -9.88
N ASN A 40 1.91 1.54 -8.81
CA ASN A 40 0.47 1.52 -8.56
C ASN A 40 -0.17 2.89 -8.80
N TYR A 41 -1.18 2.95 -9.67
CA TYR A 41 -1.81 4.21 -10.06
C TYR A 41 -3.34 4.09 -10.14
N PHE A 42 -4.04 5.19 -9.86
CA PHE A 42 -5.49 5.25 -10.04
C PHE A 42 -5.89 5.30 -11.52
N ALA A 43 -6.90 4.52 -11.87
CA ALA A 43 -7.52 4.54 -13.17
C ALA A 43 -8.16 5.91 -13.48
N GLY A 44 -8.18 6.27 -14.76
CA GLY A 44 -8.81 7.51 -15.24
C GLY A 44 -8.08 8.80 -14.87
N ARG A 45 -6.88 8.71 -14.28
CA ARG A 45 -6.04 9.86 -13.96
C ARG A 45 -4.90 10.00 -14.95
N GLU A 46 -4.47 11.24 -15.16
CA GLU A 46 -3.18 11.53 -15.78
C GLU A 46 -2.10 11.48 -14.71
N VAL A 47 -0.99 10.78 -14.99
CA VAL A 47 0.09 10.55 -14.02
C VAL A 47 1.45 10.95 -14.57
N GLU A 48 2.26 11.58 -13.73
CA GLU A 48 3.66 11.86 -14.05
C GLU A 48 4.54 10.65 -13.76
N CYS A 49 5.19 10.19 -14.81
CA CYS A 49 6.13 9.08 -14.84
C CYS A 49 7.53 9.63 -15.12
N ASP A 50 8.32 9.84 -14.06
CA ASP A 50 9.65 10.40 -14.22
C ASP A 50 10.61 9.34 -14.76
N THR A 51 11.42 9.72 -15.75
CA THR A 51 12.45 8.88 -16.36
C THR A 51 13.80 9.56 -16.20
N ALA A 52 14.78 8.84 -15.65
CA ALA A 52 16.15 9.27 -15.55
C ALA A 52 16.95 8.79 -16.78
N ILE A 53 17.75 9.70 -17.34
CA ILE A 53 18.69 9.43 -18.43
C ILE A 53 20.09 9.70 -17.89
N ARG A 54 20.98 8.71 -17.96
CA ARG A 54 22.36 8.77 -17.46
C ARG A 54 23.34 8.25 -18.50
N GLY A 55 24.61 8.64 -18.36
CA GLY A 55 25.68 8.20 -19.25
C GLY A 55 25.57 8.80 -20.66
N GLY A 56 26.40 8.31 -21.56
CA GLY A 56 26.42 8.76 -22.95
C GLY A 56 26.90 10.20 -23.19
N ILE A 57 26.88 10.55 -24.47
CA ILE A 57 27.26 11.87 -24.98
C ILE A 57 26.07 12.85 -24.91
N ALA A 58 26.34 14.14 -25.14
CA ALA A 58 25.28 15.12 -25.27
C ALA A 58 24.32 14.75 -26.41
N VAL A 59 23.01 14.81 -26.16
CA VAL A 59 21.98 14.54 -27.17
C VAL A 59 20.80 15.50 -27.05
N GLU A 60 20.38 16.01 -28.20
CA GLU A 60 19.06 16.60 -28.40
C GLU A 60 18.18 15.61 -29.15
N GLY A 61 17.04 15.25 -28.56
CA GLY A 61 16.23 14.16 -29.06
C GLY A 61 14.84 14.14 -28.44
N ARG A 62 14.25 12.95 -28.36
CA ARG A 62 12.92 12.73 -27.78
C ARG A 62 12.94 11.53 -26.86
N LEU A 63 12.17 11.59 -25.79
CA LEU A 63 11.78 10.42 -25.03
C LEU A 63 10.39 10.00 -25.51
N VAL A 64 10.35 8.95 -26.32
CA VAL A 64 9.12 8.32 -26.80
C VAL A 64 8.66 7.33 -25.75
N TRP A 65 7.36 7.25 -25.51
CA TRP A 65 6.80 6.35 -24.50
C TRP A 65 5.53 5.68 -25.01
N ALA A 66 5.28 4.47 -24.52
CA ALA A 66 4.07 3.72 -24.80
C ALA A 66 3.64 2.94 -23.56
N LEU A 67 2.35 3.03 -23.23
CA LEU A 67 1.69 2.19 -22.23
C LEU A 67 0.89 1.11 -22.95
N ALA A 68 1.14 -0.15 -22.64
CA ALA A 68 0.47 -1.29 -23.24
C ALA A 68 -0.03 -2.28 -22.19
N ALA A 69 -1.15 -2.95 -22.45
CA ALA A 69 -1.62 -4.09 -21.66
C ALA A 69 -1.64 -5.33 -22.56
N GLY A 70 -0.79 -6.31 -22.24
CA GLY A 70 -0.50 -7.43 -23.14
C GLY A 70 -0.02 -6.93 -24.51
N ASN A 71 -0.70 -7.37 -25.59
CA ASN A 71 -0.35 -6.98 -26.96
C ASN A 71 -1.06 -5.71 -27.44
N ARG A 72 -1.81 -5.02 -26.58
CA ARG A 72 -2.61 -3.84 -26.96
C ARG A 72 -1.98 -2.56 -26.41
N SER A 73 -1.62 -1.64 -27.31
CA SER A 73 -1.28 -0.26 -26.94
C SER A 73 -2.51 0.44 -26.36
N LEU A 74 -2.37 1.03 -25.19
CA LEU A 74 -3.40 1.83 -24.52
C LEU A 74 -3.26 3.30 -24.89
N THR A 75 -2.03 3.84 -24.74
CA THR A 75 -1.69 5.22 -25.07
C THR A 75 -0.19 5.33 -25.35
N ASN A 76 0.22 6.38 -26.06
CA ASN A 76 1.62 6.66 -26.36
C ASN A 76 1.83 8.17 -26.52
N GLY A 77 3.09 8.58 -26.51
CA GLY A 77 3.47 9.97 -26.72
C GLY A 77 4.96 10.16 -26.82
N ALA A 78 5.40 11.41 -26.92
CA ALA A 78 6.82 11.74 -26.94
C ALA A 78 7.06 13.16 -26.40
N VAL A 79 8.08 13.30 -25.55
CA VAL A 79 8.51 14.60 -25.01
C VAL A 79 9.91 14.95 -25.52
N PRO A 80 10.20 16.23 -25.82
CA PRO A 80 11.55 16.63 -26.21
C PRO A 80 12.52 16.44 -25.03
N VAL A 81 13.75 16.05 -25.35
CA VAL A 81 14.81 15.85 -24.35
C VAL A 81 16.08 16.56 -24.80
N ARG A 82 16.71 17.24 -23.85
CA ARG A 82 18.08 17.74 -23.95
C ARG A 82 18.89 17.12 -22.82
N HIS A 83 19.74 16.15 -23.16
CA HIS A 83 20.69 15.56 -22.22
C HIS A 83 22.07 16.14 -22.51
N ALA A 84 22.68 16.78 -21.51
CA ALA A 84 23.95 17.50 -21.69
C ALA A 84 25.17 16.58 -21.87
N GLY A 85 25.01 15.26 -21.68
CA GLY A 85 26.12 14.31 -21.59
C GLY A 85 26.80 14.40 -20.22
N ARG A 86 27.16 13.25 -19.64
CA ARG A 86 27.66 13.13 -18.25
C ARG A 86 26.65 13.63 -17.20
N GLY A 87 26.40 12.82 -16.16
CA GLY A 87 25.40 13.13 -15.11
C GLY A 87 24.00 12.59 -15.44
N ALA A 88 22.99 13.05 -14.69
CA ALA A 88 21.60 12.60 -14.81
C ALA A 88 20.68 13.71 -15.34
N THR A 89 19.81 13.37 -16.28
CA THR A 89 18.69 14.22 -16.74
C THR A 89 17.38 13.53 -16.38
N ASN A 90 16.54 14.20 -15.60
CA ASN A 90 15.21 13.70 -15.27
C ASN A 90 14.18 14.34 -16.19
N VAL A 91 13.33 13.51 -16.78
CA VAL A 91 12.29 13.92 -17.72
C VAL A 91 10.95 13.38 -17.20
N ALA A 92 10.02 14.28 -16.88
CA ALA A 92 8.67 13.92 -16.49
C ALA A 92 7.84 13.59 -17.75
N VAL A 93 7.24 12.41 -17.76
CA VAL A 93 6.34 11.97 -18.83
C VAL A 93 4.91 11.95 -18.30
N SER A 94 4.02 12.72 -18.93
CA SER A 94 2.60 12.70 -18.59
C SER A 94 1.89 11.54 -19.30
N VAL A 95 1.36 10.60 -18.55
CA VAL A 95 0.73 9.37 -19.07
C VAL A 95 -0.76 9.36 -18.67
N PRO A 96 -1.70 9.47 -19.62
CA PRO A 96 -3.13 9.33 -19.31
C PRO A 96 -3.47 7.85 -19.11
N LEU A 97 -3.97 7.50 -17.93
CA LEU A 97 -4.39 6.13 -17.62
C LEU A 97 -5.87 5.92 -18.01
N PRO A 98 -6.22 4.77 -18.60
CA PRO A 98 -7.62 4.45 -18.90
C PRO A 98 -8.47 4.41 -17.62
N ALA A 99 -9.76 4.73 -17.74
CA ALA A 99 -10.72 4.73 -16.63
C ALA A 99 -10.90 3.35 -15.95
N GLY A 100 -10.53 2.26 -16.62
CA GLY A 100 -10.67 0.90 -16.09
C GLY A 100 -12.13 0.44 -16.00
N ARG A 101 -12.33 -0.74 -15.42
CA ARG A 101 -13.63 -1.25 -14.99
C ARG A 101 -13.62 -1.32 -13.47
N ASP A 102 -14.75 -1.07 -12.83
CA ASP A 102 -14.84 -1.14 -11.38
C ASP A 102 -14.48 -2.55 -10.88
N GLY A 103 -13.76 -2.61 -9.75
CA GLY A 103 -13.26 -3.85 -9.16
C GLY A 103 -12.15 -4.57 -9.94
N VAL A 104 -11.77 -4.12 -11.14
CA VAL A 104 -10.75 -4.78 -11.97
C VAL A 104 -9.46 -3.97 -11.98
N VAL A 105 -8.40 -4.51 -11.38
CA VAL A 105 -7.03 -3.99 -11.52
C VAL A 105 -6.47 -4.46 -12.85
N ALA A 106 -5.93 -3.53 -13.65
CA ALA A 106 -5.31 -3.84 -14.93
C ALA A 106 -3.78 -3.77 -14.83
N ASP A 107 -3.11 -4.82 -15.28
CA ASP A 107 -1.65 -4.84 -15.46
C ASP A 107 -1.28 -4.29 -16.83
N ALA A 108 -0.36 -3.34 -16.84
CA ALA A 108 0.19 -2.71 -18.02
C ALA A 108 1.71 -2.56 -17.90
N THR A 109 2.34 -2.23 -19.02
CA THR A 109 3.77 -2.02 -19.15
C THR A 109 3.99 -0.64 -19.77
N LEU A 110 4.71 0.22 -19.07
CA LEU A 110 5.20 1.48 -19.61
C LEU A 110 6.61 1.26 -20.15
N THR A 111 6.79 1.48 -21.44
CA THR A 111 8.10 1.48 -22.09
C THR A 111 8.47 2.90 -22.46
N THR A 112 9.67 3.34 -22.10
CA THR A 112 10.25 4.63 -22.51
C THR A 112 11.49 4.37 -23.35
N VAL A 113 11.67 5.13 -24.43
CA VAL A 113 12.76 4.96 -25.39
C VAL A 113 13.33 6.33 -25.69
N LEU A 114 14.62 6.51 -25.43
CA LEU A 114 15.35 7.69 -25.84
C LEU A 114 15.74 7.55 -27.32
N THR A 115 15.40 8.55 -28.13
CA THR A 115 15.78 8.64 -29.54
C THR A 115 16.49 9.95 -29.83
N ASP A 116 17.47 9.93 -30.74
CA ASP A 116 18.09 11.15 -31.26
C ASP A 116 17.19 11.89 -32.27
N ALA A 117 17.69 12.98 -32.84
CA ALA A 117 16.99 13.75 -33.89
C ALA A 117 16.74 12.97 -35.19
N ALA A 118 17.54 11.94 -35.48
CA ALA A 118 17.38 11.07 -36.64
C ALA A 118 16.42 9.89 -36.36
N GLY A 119 15.94 9.74 -35.12
CA GLY A 119 15.06 8.65 -34.69
C GLY A 119 15.80 7.38 -34.29
N ASN A 120 17.13 7.40 -34.19
CA ASN A 120 17.89 6.25 -33.73
C ASN A 120 17.65 6.03 -32.24
N ARG A 121 17.41 4.78 -31.85
CA ARG A 121 17.25 4.38 -30.46
C ARG A 121 18.59 4.41 -29.74
N LEU A 122 18.66 5.18 -28.65
CA LEU A 122 19.85 5.33 -27.83
C LEU A 122 19.78 4.52 -26.53
N GLY A 123 18.58 4.35 -25.97
CA GLY A 123 18.36 3.59 -24.75
C GLY A 123 16.86 3.37 -24.52
N ALA A 124 16.51 2.46 -23.62
CA ALA A 124 15.12 2.25 -23.23
C ALA A 124 14.99 1.72 -21.80
N ALA A 125 13.85 2.00 -21.18
CA ALA A 125 13.42 1.40 -19.94
C ALA A 125 12.03 0.78 -20.10
N THR A 126 11.76 -0.22 -19.28
CA THR A 126 10.44 -0.81 -19.15
C THR A 126 10.10 -0.91 -17.67
N ARG A 127 8.85 -0.59 -17.31
CA ARG A 127 8.34 -0.80 -15.94
C ARG A 127 6.90 -1.29 -15.96
N ASN A 128 6.56 -2.06 -14.94
CA ASN A 128 5.19 -2.49 -14.71
C ASN A 128 4.36 -1.33 -14.15
N VAL A 129 3.11 -1.24 -14.61
CA VAL A 129 2.13 -0.23 -14.22
C VAL A 129 0.84 -0.97 -13.92
N ARG A 130 0.43 -0.95 -12.66
CA ARG A 130 -0.85 -1.48 -12.19
C ARG A 130 -1.84 -0.34 -12.05
N ILE A 131 -2.99 -0.49 -12.70
CA ILE A 131 -4.01 0.54 -12.80
C ILE A 131 -5.21 0.08 -11.98
N PHE A 132 -5.44 0.74 -10.85
CA PHE A 132 -6.46 0.37 -9.87
C PHE A 132 -7.70 1.26 -10.03
N PRO A 133 -8.92 0.68 -9.96
CA PRO A 133 -10.12 1.46 -9.78
C PRO A 133 -10.05 2.25 -8.46
N ALA A 134 -10.71 3.40 -8.42
CA ALA A 134 -10.67 4.31 -7.27
C ALA A 134 -11.30 3.72 -6.00
N ASP A 135 -12.33 2.86 -6.17
CA ASP A 135 -13.04 2.20 -5.09
C ASP A 135 -12.47 0.78 -4.85
N PRO A 136 -11.79 0.52 -3.71
CA PRO A 136 -11.32 -0.82 -3.35
C PRO A 136 -12.45 -1.74 -2.83
N PHE A 137 -13.64 -1.20 -2.58
CA PHE A 137 -14.78 -1.88 -1.97
C PHE A 137 -15.93 -2.13 -2.94
N PHE A 138 -15.68 -2.03 -4.25
CA PHE A 138 -16.68 -2.28 -5.28
C PHE A 138 -17.38 -3.64 -5.06
N ASP A 139 -18.72 -3.61 -5.02
CA ASP A 139 -19.59 -4.77 -4.75
C ASP A 139 -19.33 -5.48 -3.40
N ARG A 140 -18.82 -4.75 -2.39
CA ARG A 140 -18.52 -5.29 -1.05
C ARG A 140 -19.32 -4.67 0.10
N SER A 141 -20.34 -3.84 -0.18
CA SER A 141 -21.10 -3.13 0.86
C SER A 141 -21.74 -4.07 1.89
N ARG A 142 -22.40 -5.16 1.47
CA ARG A 142 -22.99 -6.15 2.39
C ARG A 142 -21.95 -6.83 3.27
N TRP A 143 -20.77 -7.12 2.71
CA TRP A 143 -19.67 -7.69 3.48
C TRP A 143 -19.16 -6.70 4.51
N LEU A 144 -18.94 -5.45 4.14
CA LEU A 144 -18.52 -4.39 5.06
C LEU A 144 -19.51 -4.17 6.21
N GLU A 145 -20.82 -4.15 5.91
CA GLU A 145 -21.87 -4.04 6.93
C GLU A 145 -21.81 -5.18 7.95
N SER A 146 -21.51 -6.41 7.48
CA SER A 146 -21.41 -7.58 8.35
C SER A 146 -20.27 -7.49 9.38
N LEU A 147 -19.23 -6.70 9.11
CA LEU A 147 -18.08 -6.52 9.98
C LEU A 147 -18.40 -5.72 11.24
N ARG A 148 -19.51 -4.96 11.28
CA ARG A 148 -19.90 -4.12 12.43
C ARG A 148 -18.69 -3.36 12.99
N ILE A 149 -18.12 -2.50 12.15
CA ILE A 149 -16.84 -1.82 12.41
C ILE A 149 -17.08 -0.67 13.39
N ALA A 150 -16.49 -0.73 14.58
CA ALA A 150 -16.39 0.41 15.48
C ALA A 150 -15.12 1.21 15.16
N ILE A 151 -15.19 2.54 15.24
CA ILE A 151 -14.01 3.41 15.03
C ILE A 151 -13.75 4.32 16.23
N ILE A 152 -12.50 4.31 16.70
CA ILE A 152 -11.97 5.25 17.70
C ILE A 152 -11.17 6.31 16.94
N ASP A 153 -11.80 7.47 16.72
CA ASP A 153 -11.22 8.59 15.97
C ASP A 153 -11.61 9.93 16.62
N PRO A 154 -10.91 10.39 17.66
CA PRO A 154 -11.27 11.64 18.34
C PRO A 154 -11.16 12.88 17.44
N GLU A 155 -10.33 12.84 16.39
CA GLU A 155 -10.15 13.95 15.45
C GLU A 155 -11.10 13.87 14.24
N GLY A 156 -11.71 12.71 13.97
CA GLY A 156 -12.66 12.46 12.90
C GLY A 156 -12.06 12.40 11.48
N GLY A 157 -10.75 12.54 11.35
CA GLY A 157 -10.06 12.58 10.05
C GLY A 157 -10.08 11.25 9.31
N THR A 158 -9.93 10.13 10.03
CA THR A 158 -10.00 8.78 9.48
C THR A 158 -11.46 8.42 9.16
N GLU A 159 -12.37 8.66 10.10
CA GLU A 159 -13.81 8.42 9.97
C GLU A 159 -14.35 9.07 8.70
N LYS A 160 -14.12 10.37 8.53
CA LYS A 160 -14.61 11.12 7.38
C LYS A 160 -14.17 10.49 6.05
N ARG A 161 -12.92 10.04 5.96
CA ARG A 161 -12.39 9.43 4.73
C ARG A 161 -12.99 8.07 4.44
N LEU A 162 -13.10 7.23 5.48
CA LEU A 162 -13.66 5.88 5.33
C LEU A 162 -15.16 5.92 5.04
N THR A 163 -15.92 6.80 5.69
CA THR A 163 -17.34 7.04 5.38
C THR A 163 -17.51 7.54 3.95
N ALA A 164 -16.67 8.46 3.48
CA ALA A 164 -16.70 8.93 2.09
C ALA A 164 -16.38 7.82 1.07
N ALA A 165 -15.64 6.79 1.50
CA ALA A 165 -15.36 5.59 0.71
C ALA A 165 -16.42 4.49 0.85
N GLY A 166 -17.56 4.77 1.52
CA GLY A 166 -18.66 3.82 1.65
C GLY A 166 -18.44 2.74 2.72
N VAL A 167 -17.47 2.92 3.63
CA VAL A 167 -17.27 2.01 4.76
C VAL A 167 -18.31 2.32 5.85
N PRO A 168 -19.18 1.37 6.25
CA PRO A 168 -20.14 1.56 7.32
C PRO A 168 -19.46 1.50 8.68
N LEU A 169 -19.50 2.61 9.42
CA LEU A 169 -18.83 2.77 10.72
C LEU A 169 -19.84 3.01 11.84
N MET A 170 -19.59 2.38 12.99
CA MET A 170 -20.24 2.68 14.27
C MET A 170 -19.30 3.63 15.05
N LEU A 171 -19.75 4.86 15.26
CA LEU A 171 -18.95 5.86 15.95
C LEU A 171 -18.80 5.52 17.44
N THR A 172 -17.56 5.48 17.91
CA THR A 172 -17.22 5.37 19.33
C THR A 172 -16.33 6.53 19.74
N ARG A 173 -16.66 7.17 20.85
CA ARG A 173 -15.67 8.01 21.54
C ARG A 173 -14.60 7.10 22.14
N ALA A 174 -13.38 7.60 22.28
CA ALA A 174 -12.27 6.84 22.86
C ALA A 174 -12.53 6.39 24.31
N ASP A 175 -13.39 7.10 25.03
CA ASP A 175 -13.84 6.81 26.40
C ASP A 175 -15.21 6.12 26.48
N ALA A 176 -15.84 5.83 25.33
CA ALA A 176 -17.13 5.16 25.31
C ALA A 176 -16.99 3.69 25.75
N ASP A 177 -18.08 3.14 26.30
CA ASP A 177 -18.16 1.71 26.56
C ASP A 177 -18.28 0.94 25.23
N ILE A 178 -17.15 0.65 24.60
CA ILE A 178 -17.04 -0.09 23.35
C ILE A 178 -17.69 -1.49 23.48
N ALA A 179 -17.72 -2.06 24.70
CA ALA A 179 -18.32 -3.37 24.94
C ALA A 179 -19.83 -3.38 24.67
N ALA A 180 -20.52 -2.26 24.88
CA ALA A 180 -21.96 -2.14 24.64
C ALA A 180 -22.33 -2.30 23.15
N LEU A 181 -21.42 -1.99 22.23
CA LEU A 181 -21.68 -1.99 20.79
C LEU A 181 -21.49 -3.35 20.11
N ARG A 182 -20.89 -4.31 20.82
CA ARG A 182 -20.59 -5.67 20.31
C ARG A 182 -19.97 -5.64 18.88
N PRO A 183 -18.90 -4.87 18.64
CA PRO A 183 -18.24 -4.84 17.34
C PRO A 183 -17.61 -6.20 17.01
N GLN A 184 -17.47 -6.53 15.73
CA GLN A 184 -16.56 -7.63 15.32
C GLN A 184 -15.15 -7.11 15.03
N LEU A 185 -15.05 -5.84 14.64
CA LEU A 185 -13.81 -5.16 14.32
C LEU A 185 -13.80 -3.78 14.96
N ILE A 186 -12.68 -3.42 15.59
CA ILE A 186 -12.39 -2.07 16.08
C ILE A 186 -11.26 -1.49 15.23
N LEU A 187 -11.47 -0.30 14.69
CA LEU A 187 -10.44 0.51 14.06
C LEU A 187 -9.99 1.61 15.02
N VAL A 188 -8.69 1.77 15.18
CA VAL A 188 -8.09 2.93 15.85
C VAL A 188 -7.51 3.83 14.77
N ALA A 189 -7.92 5.10 14.78
CA ALA A 189 -7.59 6.08 13.77
C ALA A 189 -6.08 6.25 13.55
N GLU A 190 -5.73 6.61 12.31
CA GLU A 190 -4.35 6.92 11.97
C GLU A 190 -3.85 8.15 12.73
N GLY A 191 -2.65 8.07 13.30
CA GLY A 191 -2.02 9.18 13.99
C GLY A 191 -2.48 9.39 15.43
N LEU A 192 -3.32 8.53 16.00
CA LEU A 192 -3.74 8.65 17.39
C LEU A 192 -2.53 8.59 18.34
N ALA A 193 -2.43 9.56 19.26
CA ALA A 193 -1.43 9.58 20.33
C ALA A 193 -1.92 8.71 21.50
N TRP A 194 -1.23 7.61 21.79
CA TRP A 194 -1.67 6.67 22.82
C TRP A 194 -1.43 7.17 24.23
N ASP A 195 -0.49 8.09 24.42
CA ASP A 195 -0.23 8.71 25.74
C ASP A 195 -1.43 9.52 26.25
N ASP A 196 -2.27 10.04 25.35
CA ASP A 196 -3.51 10.75 25.69
C ASP A 196 -4.65 9.79 26.10
N HIS A 197 -4.45 8.49 25.90
CA HIS A 197 -5.44 7.44 26.19
C HIS A 197 -4.82 6.26 26.97
N PRO A 198 -4.44 6.44 28.26
CA PRO A 198 -3.70 5.43 29.01
C PRO A 198 -4.36 4.05 29.16
N ARG A 199 -5.69 3.99 29.00
CA ARG A 199 -6.48 2.76 29.10
C ARG A 199 -6.67 2.04 27.76
N LEU A 200 -6.44 2.73 26.65
CA LEU A 200 -6.79 2.25 25.31
C LEU A 200 -6.17 0.88 25.03
N ALA A 201 -4.87 0.71 25.29
CA ALA A 201 -4.18 -0.56 25.06
C ALA A 201 -4.84 -1.72 25.82
N ALA A 202 -5.09 -1.54 27.12
CA ALA A 202 -5.70 -2.57 27.97
C ALA A 202 -7.11 -2.91 27.50
N ASP A 203 -7.91 -1.91 27.15
CA ASP A 203 -9.28 -2.09 26.67
C ASP A 203 -9.29 -2.83 25.31
N LEU A 204 -8.41 -2.45 24.36
CA LEU A 204 -8.28 -3.14 23.07
C LEU A 204 -7.85 -4.60 23.23
N PHE A 205 -6.91 -4.88 24.13
CA PHE A 205 -6.49 -6.25 24.37
C PHE A 205 -7.59 -7.08 25.04
N HIS A 206 -8.35 -6.49 25.96
CA HIS A 206 -9.53 -7.12 26.54
C HIS A 206 -10.54 -7.51 25.45
N HIS A 207 -10.80 -6.62 24.48
CA HIS A 207 -11.65 -6.92 23.34
C HIS A 207 -11.08 -8.05 22.46
N CYS A 208 -9.78 -8.06 22.21
CA CYS A 208 -9.14 -9.15 21.45
C CYS A 208 -9.27 -10.51 22.14
N GLY A 209 -9.09 -10.57 23.47
CA GLY A 209 -9.31 -11.78 24.26
C GLY A 209 -10.75 -12.31 24.18
N ARG A 210 -11.71 -11.45 23.82
CA ARG A 210 -13.13 -11.80 23.63
C ARG A 210 -13.49 -12.10 22.16
N GLY A 211 -12.51 -12.15 21.27
CA GLY A 211 -12.70 -12.53 19.88
C GLY A 211 -12.93 -11.36 18.92
N VAL A 212 -12.79 -10.12 19.40
CA VAL A 212 -12.90 -8.92 18.55
C VAL A 212 -11.57 -8.68 17.86
N ASN A 213 -11.61 -8.37 16.56
CA ASN A 213 -10.40 -7.98 15.85
C ASN A 213 -10.15 -6.48 16.03
N VAL A 214 -8.88 -6.09 16.08
CA VAL A 214 -8.46 -4.70 16.27
C VAL A 214 -7.41 -4.36 15.22
N LEU A 215 -7.60 -3.24 14.53
CA LEU A 215 -6.60 -2.64 13.65
C LEU A 215 -6.28 -1.23 14.14
N CYS A 216 -5.03 -1.01 14.56
CA CYS A 216 -4.51 0.29 14.91
C CYS A 216 -3.68 0.85 13.75
N MET A 217 -4.09 1.99 13.21
CA MET A 217 -3.38 2.64 12.11
C MET A 217 -2.39 3.67 12.65
N ALA A 218 -1.14 3.54 12.21
CA ALA A 218 0.04 4.34 12.53
C ALA A 218 -0.08 5.27 13.75
N PRO A 219 -0.04 4.73 14.99
CA PRO A 219 -0.07 5.56 16.19
C PRO A 219 1.07 6.58 16.17
N SER A 220 0.78 7.85 16.46
CA SER A 220 1.78 8.93 16.33
C SER A 220 2.82 8.92 17.45
N SER A 221 2.40 8.50 18.65
CA SER A 221 3.23 8.44 19.83
C SER A 221 2.62 7.52 20.89
N GLY A 222 3.45 7.15 21.85
CA GLY A 222 3.05 6.59 23.13
C GLY A 222 3.56 5.20 23.43
N THR A 223 3.29 4.75 24.65
CA THR A 223 3.78 3.47 25.15
C THR A 223 2.64 2.55 25.56
N PHE A 224 2.78 1.26 25.25
CA PHE A 224 1.83 0.26 25.67
C PHE A 224 2.53 -1.05 26.03
N PRO A 225 2.00 -1.79 27.03
CA PRO A 225 2.54 -3.10 27.37
C PRO A 225 2.40 -4.05 26.18
N LEU A 226 3.38 -4.92 25.97
CA LEU A 226 3.22 -5.99 25.00
C LEU A 226 2.10 -6.95 25.45
N PRO A 227 1.23 -7.39 24.52
CA PRO A 227 0.21 -8.36 24.88
C PRO A 227 0.90 -9.68 25.27
N GLY A 228 0.48 -10.26 26.40
CA GLY A 228 1.03 -11.51 26.96
C GLY A 228 1.66 -11.39 28.35
N GLY A 229 1.76 -10.18 28.92
CA GLY A 229 2.10 -9.98 30.34
C GLY A 229 1.00 -10.47 31.30
N ASP A 230 1.32 -10.53 32.60
CA ASP A 230 0.54 -11.20 33.67
C ASP A 230 -0.94 -10.80 33.84
N ALA A 231 -1.43 -9.79 33.12
CA ALA A 231 -2.77 -9.24 33.35
C ALA A 231 -3.42 -8.70 32.06
N ILE A 232 -3.97 -9.57 31.21
CA ILE A 232 -4.78 -9.12 30.08
C ILE A 232 -5.98 -10.06 29.84
N GLY A 233 -7.06 -9.84 30.59
CA GLY A 233 -8.40 -10.34 30.29
C GLY A 233 -8.60 -11.86 30.30
N ASP A 234 -9.70 -12.30 29.69
CA ASP A 234 -10.15 -13.70 29.67
C ASP A 234 -9.41 -14.57 28.63
N GLY A 235 -8.62 -13.96 27.75
CA GLY A 235 -7.87 -14.63 26.67
C GLY A 235 -6.37 -14.75 26.95
N ILE A 236 -5.70 -15.67 26.25
CA ILE A 236 -4.24 -15.83 26.28
C ILE A 236 -3.67 -15.37 24.94
N VAL A 237 -2.53 -14.69 24.95
CA VAL A 237 -1.82 -14.36 23.71
C VAL A 237 -1.15 -15.62 23.17
N ALA A 238 -1.63 -16.09 22.02
CA ALA A 238 -1.15 -17.30 21.38
C ALA A 238 0.11 -17.04 20.53
N SER A 239 0.23 -15.86 19.94
CA SER A 239 1.42 -15.45 19.20
C SER A 239 1.59 -13.94 19.19
N LEU A 240 2.84 -13.51 19.06
CA LEU A 240 3.23 -12.12 18.83
C LEU A 240 4.29 -12.09 17.74
N THR A 241 4.00 -11.34 16.67
CA THR A 241 4.86 -11.24 15.49
C THR A 241 5.19 -9.78 15.19
N LEU A 242 6.47 -9.49 15.01
CA LEU A 242 6.96 -8.20 14.54
C LEU A 242 7.49 -8.36 13.11
N ARG A 243 7.05 -7.51 12.19
CA ARG A 243 7.44 -7.59 10.77
C ARG A 243 7.90 -6.24 10.23
N ARG A 244 8.58 -6.28 9.08
CA ARG A 244 8.84 -5.09 8.28
C ARG A 244 7.61 -4.82 7.40
N ALA A 245 7.72 -3.83 6.51
CA ALA A 245 6.65 -3.48 5.59
C ALA A 245 6.47 -4.50 4.44
N ASP A 246 7.31 -5.54 4.38
CA ASP A 246 7.21 -6.67 3.46
C ASP A 246 5.87 -7.42 3.57
N VAL A 247 5.22 -7.37 4.74
CA VAL A 247 3.87 -7.92 4.98
C VAL A 247 2.82 -7.41 3.99
N VAL A 248 3.01 -6.23 3.39
CA VAL A 248 2.10 -5.69 2.37
C VAL A 248 1.97 -6.63 1.18
N ALA A 249 3.07 -7.22 0.72
CA ALA A 249 3.06 -8.15 -0.42
C ALA A 249 2.40 -9.50 -0.06
N ASP A 250 2.47 -9.92 1.21
CA ASP A 250 1.79 -11.13 1.69
C ASP A 250 0.27 -10.94 1.80
N LEU A 251 -0.18 -9.71 2.06
CA LEU A 251 -1.60 -9.36 2.12
C LEU A 251 -2.21 -9.23 0.72
N ASP A 252 -1.46 -8.64 -0.20
CA ASP A 252 -1.84 -8.47 -1.59
C ASP A 252 -0.58 -8.35 -2.45
N GLU A 253 -0.27 -9.39 -3.24
CA GLU A 253 0.94 -9.47 -4.09
C GLU A 253 1.03 -8.36 -5.15
N ARG A 254 -0.09 -7.66 -5.40
CA ARG A 254 -0.15 -6.52 -6.32
C ARG A 254 0.40 -5.25 -5.67
N LEU A 255 0.57 -5.22 -4.36
CA LEU A 255 1.02 -4.06 -3.61
C LEU A 255 2.50 -4.18 -3.22
N ASP A 256 3.25 -3.10 -3.39
CA ASP A 256 4.60 -2.97 -2.85
C ASP A 256 4.67 -1.68 -2.01
N TRP A 257 5.13 -1.80 -0.77
CA TRP A 257 5.24 -0.68 0.16
C TRP A 257 6.28 0.35 -0.29
N ARG A 258 7.22 -0.02 -1.17
CA ARG A 258 8.26 0.88 -1.70
C ARG A 258 7.71 1.86 -2.75
N ASP A 259 6.50 1.60 -3.23
CA ASP A 259 5.97 2.21 -4.46
C ASP A 259 4.83 3.21 -4.18
N TRP A 260 4.65 3.65 -2.93
CA TRP A 260 3.45 4.41 -2.53
C TRP A 260 3.53 5.91 -2.82
N ALA A 261 4.69 6.53 -2.58
CA ALA A 261 4.84 7.98 -2.65
C ALA A 261 6.05 8.40 -3.49
N LYS A 262 5.93 9.53 -4.20
CA LYS A 262 7.00 10.08 -5.06
C LYS A 262 8.21 10.58 -4.26
N GLY A 263 8.04 10.84 -2.96
CA GLY A 263 9.11 11.29 -2.06
C GLY A 263 8.75 11.25 -0.58
N GLY A 264 7.68 10.56 -0.21
CA GLY A 264 7.22 10.39 1.16
C GLY A 264 7.60 9.04 1.74
N ALA A 265 7.66 8.95 3.07
CA ALA A 265 7.85 7.67 3.74
C ALA A 265 6.50 6.95 3.85
N THR A 266 6.36 5.81 3.16
CA THR A 266 5.21 4.90 3.29
C THR A 266 4.96 4.48 4.75
N VAL A 267 6.06 4.27 5.49
CA VAL A 267 6.03 3.97 6.92
C VAL A 267 6.09 5.28 7.69
N VAL A 268 4.96 5.66 8.28
CA VAL A 268 4.80 6.93 9.03
C VAL A 268 4.90 6.72 10.54
N SER A 269 4.79 5.48 11.03
CA SER A 269 5.01 5.10 12.43
C SER A 269 5.77 3.78 12.55
N ARG A 270 6.61 3.66 13.58
CA ARG A 270 7.29 2.41 13.95
C ARG A 270 7.14 2.15 15.42
N LEU A 271 7.16 0.87 15.76
CA LEU A 271 7.20 0.36 17.12
C LEU A 271 8.64 -0.01 17.47
N SER A 272 9.12 0.51 18.59
CA SER A 272 10.36 0.06 19.22
C SER A 272 10.01 -0.75 20.47
N ILE A 273 10.68 -1.88 20.67
CA ILE A 273 10.52 -2.70 21.87
C ILE A 273 11.59 -2.26 22.85
N VAL A 274 11.17 -1.77 24.01
CA VAL A 274 12.08 -1.22 25.03
C VAL A 274 11.72 -1.79 26.40
N ALA A 275 12.75 -1.95 27.25
CA ALA A 275 12.53 -2.15 28.67
C ALA A 275 12.17 -0.81 29.31
N ASP A 276 11.07 -0.78 30.04
CA ASP A 276 10.64 0.37 30.85
C ASP A 276 10.32 -0.10 32.26
N ARG A 277 11.17 0.29 33.21
CA ARG A 277 11.16 -0.19 34.60
C ARG A 277 11.19 -1.72 34.66
N GLU A 278 10.11 -2.34 35.12
CA GLU A 278 9.98 -3.79 35.30
C GLU A 278 9.20 -4.46 34.15
N ALA A 279 8.90 -3.73 33.06
CA ALA A 279 8.09 -4.21 31.96
C ALA A 279 8.81 -4.09 30.61
N VAL A 280 8.41 -4.94 29.65
CA VAL A 280 8.74 -4.77 28.23
C VAL A 280 7.55 -4.11 27.55
N VAL A 281 7.78 -2.95 26.94
CA VAL A 281 6.73 -2.14 26.30
C VAL A 281 7.06 -1.95 24.82
N ALA A 282 6.01 -1.75 24.02
CA ALA A 282 6.12 -1.19 22.69
C ALA A 282 5.96 0.33 22.79
N ARG A 283 6.89 1.06 22.16
CA ARG A 283 6.83 2.51 22.02
C ARG A 283 6.61 2.88 20.56
N ALA A 284 5.50 3.54 20.28
CA ALA A 284 5.15 4.09 18.98
C ALA A 284 5.83 5.45 18.75
N GLY A 285 6.18 5.72 17.49
CA GLY A 285 6.61 7.04 17.06
C GLY A 285 7.30 7.04 15.70
N ALA A 286 7.72 8.24 15.26
CA ALA A 286 8.40 8.45 13.99
C ALA A 286 9.90 8.06 14.01
N THR A 287 10.31 7.16 14.90
CA THR A 287 11.72 6.76 15.01
C THR A 287 12.20 6.04 13.73
N PRO A 288 13.47 6.19 13.32
CA PRO A 288 13.98 5.54 12.10
C PRO A 288 14.18 4.03 12.28
N ALA A 289 14.34 3.56 13.52
CA ALA A 289 14.48 2.16 13.87
C ALA A 289 13.14 1.56 14.35
N GLY A 290 13.04 0.23 14.35
CA GLY A 290 11.83 -0.48 14.82
C GLY A 290 10.98 -1.09 13.71
N TRP A 291 9.82 -1.60 14.09
CA TRP A 291 8.93 -2.39 13.24
C TRP A 291 7.66 -1.62 12.89
N PRO A 292 7.31 -1.48 11.61
CA PRO A 292 6.03 -0.90 11.20
C PRO A 292 4.85 -1.85 11.39
N TRP A 293 5.07 -3.08 11.83
CA TRP A 293 4.03 -4.08 11.95
C TRP A 293 4.19 -4.87 13.24
N LEU A 294 3.13 -4.89 14.05
CA LEU A 294 2.95 -5.81 15.16
C LEU A 294 1.63 -6.53 14.98
N GLU A 295 1.64 -7.84 15.09
CA GLU A 295 0.44 -8.67 15.09
C GLU A 295 0.45 -9.57 16.32
N ALA A 296 -0.66 -9.58 17.06
CA ALA A 296 -0.85 -10.48 18.19
C ALA A 296 -2.16 -11.23 18.02
N THR A 297 -2.10 -12.56 18.05
CA THR A 297 -3.29 -13.42 18.00
C THR A 297 -3.62 -13.89 19.40
N PHE A 298 -4.89 -13.84 19.76
CA PHE A 298 -5.38 -14.29 21.05
C PHE A 298 -6.03 -15.67 20.89
N GLY A 299 -6.04 -16.46 21.96
CA GLY A 299 -6.75 -17.74 22.05
C GLY A 299 -7.58 -17.79 23.32
N GLY A 300 -8.63 -18.61 23.33
CA GLY A 300 -9.43 -18.85 24.52
C GLY A 300 -8.68 -19.69 25.57
N ARG A 301 -8.94 -19.45 26.85
CA ARG A 301 -8.57 -20.39 27.93
C ARG A 301 -9.45 -21.66 27.83
N GLU A 302 -8.83 -22.82 28.03
CA GLU A 302 -9.41 -24.20 28.07
C GLU A 302 -10.83 -24.37 27.48
N GLY A 303 -10.93 -25.00 26.29
CA GLY A 303 -12.20 -25.44 25.69
C GLY A 303 -12.64 -24.69 24.41
N GLY A 304 -12.10 -23.49 24.15
CA GLY A 304 -12.15 -22.70 22.90
C GLY A 304 -13.56 -22.27 22.41
N PRO A 305 -13.72 -21.29 21.50
CA PRO A 305 -12.88 -20.15 21.10
C PRO A 305 -13.30 -18.87 21.89
N PRO A 306 -12.46 -17.84 22.02
CA PRO A 306 -12.39 -16.81 20.98
C PRO A 306 -10.95 -16.43 20.62
N ALA A 307 -10.72 -16.10 19.35
CA ALA A 307 -9.42 -15.73 18.83
C ALA A 307 -9.48 -14.38 18.10
N GLY A 308 -9.45 -13.29 18.88
CA GLY A 308 -9.29 -11.96 18.31
C GLY A 308 -7.85 -11.74 17.87
N THR A 309 -7.66 -10.82 16.95
CA THR A 309 -6.34 -10.42 16.46
C THR A 309 -6.16 -8.93 16.64
N LEU A 310 -5.04 -8.52 17.21
CA LEU A 310 -4.58 -7.15 17.21
C LEU A 310 -3.55 -6.99 16.08
N VAL A 311 -3.76 -6.01 15.21
CA VAL A 311 -2.75 -5.54 14.26
C VAL A 311 -2.47 -4.06 14.55
N VAL A 312 -1.20 -3.72 14.72
CA VAL A 312 -0.71 -2.35 14.69
C VAL A 312 0.06 -2.15 13.39
N CYS A 313 -0.46 -1.30 12.51
CA CYS A 313 0.03 -1.05 11.17
C CYS A 313 0.58 0.37 11.07
N GLY A 314 1.90 0.51 11.02
CA GLY A 314 2.63 1.78 10.93
C GLY A 314 2.71 2.39 9.52
N LEU A 315 2.01 1.80 8.54
CA LEU A 315 1.92 2.33 7.19
C LEU A 315 0.85 3.45 7.12
N GLY A 316 1.14 4.53 6.38
CA GLY A 316 0.24 5.68 6.25
C GLY A 316 -0.92 5.43 5.29
N ILE A 317 -1.91 4.65 5.70
CA ILE A 317 -3.10 4.34 4.89
C ILE A 317 -3.94 5.59 4.63
N VAL A 318 -4.24 6.34 5.68
CA VAL A 318 -5.11 7.53 5.64
C VAL A 318 -4.32 8.72 5.07
N ALA A 319 -3.05 8.88 5.46
CA ALA A 319 -2.14 9.89 4.94
C ALA A 319 -1.98 9.80 3.42
N HIS A 320 -1.86 8.58 2.88
CA HIS A 320 -1.66 8.35 1.44
C HIS A 320 -2.96 8.00 0.68
N TRP A 321 -4.13 8.20 1.31
CA TRP A 321 -5.43 7.77 0.78
C TRP A 321 -5.77 8.31 -0.62
N GLU A 322 -5.35 9.54 -0.92
CA GLU A 322 -5.57 10.17 -2.24
C GLU A 322 -4.38 10.07 -3.19
N GLU A 323 -3.21 9.75 -2.64
CA GLU A 323 -1.94 9.73 -3.37
C GLU A 323 -1.76 8.41 -4.13
N THR A 324 -2.07 7.28 -3.49
CA THR A 324 -1.86 5.96 -4.07
C THR A 324 -3.05 5.02 -3.84
N PRO A 325 -3.44 4.22 -4.86
CA PRO A 325 -4.41 3.15 -4.65
C PRO A 325 -3.90 2.10 -3.66
N ALA A 326 -2.58 1.92 -3.52
CA ALA A 326 -2.03 0.89 -2.65
C ALA A 326 -2.45 1.05 -1.19
N ALA A 327 -2.59 2.30 -0.71
CA ALA A 327 -3.11 2.58 0.62
C ALA A 327 -4.55 2.09 0.80
N ARG A 328 -5.42 2.37 -0.18
CA ARG A 328 -6.83 1.96 -0.17
C ARG A 328 -7.00 0.44 -0.23
N TYR A 329 -6.26 -0.19 -1.14
CA TYR A 329 -6.32 -1.64 -1.32
C TYR A 329 -5.65 -2.40 -0.18
N LEU A 330 -4.62 -1.82 0.47
CA LEU A 330 -4.08 -2.38 1.70
C LEU A 330 -5.16 -2.42 2.79
N LEU A 331 -5.93 -1.34 2.99
CA LEU A 331 -7.03 -1.36 3.96
C LEU A 331 -8.04 -2.46 3.63
N ALA A 332 -8.46 -2.59 2.37
CA ALA A 332 -9.37 -3.67 1.97
C ALA A 332 -8.80 -5.07 2.26
N ALA A 333 -7.50 -5.30 2.01
CA ALA A 333 -6.84 -6.55 2.32
C ALA A 333 -6.74 -6.81 3.84
N LEU A 334 -6.46 -5.78 4.64
CA LEU A 334 -6.44 -5.86 6.11
C LEU A 334 -7.81 -6.22 6.67
N LEU A 335 -8.87 -5.55 6.20
CA LEU A 335 -10.24 -5.85 6.59
C LEU A 335 -10.62 -7.28 6.21
N ALA A 336 -10.23 -7.75 5.02
CA ALA A 336 -10.45 -9.14 4.59
C ALA A 336 -9.72 -10.16 5.48
N ARG A 337 -8.44 -9.90 5.81
CA ARG A 337 -7.66 -10.76 6.70
C ARG A 337 -8.28 -10.85 8.09
N LEU A 338 -8.65 -9.72 8.67
CA LEU A 338 -9.24 -9.67 10.02
C LEU A 338 -10.67 -10.23 10.04
N ALA A 339 -11.39 -10.22 8.92
CA ALA A 339 -12.72 -10.81 8.83
C ALA A 339 -12.69 -12.34 8.64
N ALA A 340 -11.60 -12.89 8.10
CA ALA A 340 -11.47 -14.33 7.93
C ALA A 340 -11.49 -15.01 9.30
N PRO A 341 -12.27 -16.10 9.49
CA PRO A 341 -12.18 -16.86 10.72
C PRO A 341 -10.73 -17.29 10.88
N SER A 342 -10.13 -16.97 12.03
CA SER A 342 -8.75 -17.33 12.36
C SER A 342 -8.61 -18.83 12.13
N ALA A 343 -8.05 -19.19 10.96
CA ALA A 343 -7.75 -20.57 10.66
C ALA A 343 -6.72 -20.95 11.70
N ALA A 344 -7.15 -21.77 12.68
CA ALA A 344 -6.29 -22.31 13.71
C ALA A 344 -4.96 -22.66 13.06
N ALA A 345 -3.88 -22.02 13.54
CA ALA A 345 -2.54 -22.10 13.00
C ALA A 345 -2.29 -23.54 12.51
N SER A 346 -2.24 -23.72 11.19
CA SER A 346 -2.10 -25.06 10.60
C SER A 346 -0.73 -25.58 11.04
N PRO A 347 -0.64 -26.61 11.89
CA PRO A 347 0.64 -27.16 12.28
C PRO A 347 0.98 -28.25 11.28
N ASP A 348 1.27 -27.89 10.03
CA ASP A 348 2.04 -28.74 9.09
C ASP A 348 2.29 -27.99 7.78
N PHE A 349 3.30 -27.11 7.78
CA PHE A 349 4.05 -26.87 6.54
C PHE A 349 5.12 -27.97 6.45
N ARG A 350 4.79 -29.09 5.81
CA ARG A 350 5.82 -30.02 5.33
C ARG A 350 6.25 -29.54 3.95
N PRO A 351 7.49 -29.04 3.78
CA PRO A 351 7.99 -28.80 2.44
C PRO A 351 8.06 -30.16 1.73
N PHE A 352 7.74 -30.13 0.44
CA PHE A 352 7.95 -31.19 -0.54
C PHE A 352 9.08 -32.15 -0.13
N GLN A 353 8.74 -33.39 0.19
CA GLN A 353 9.70 -34.48 0.06
C GLN A 353 9.86 -34.75 -1.43
N GLU A 354 11.04 -34.42 -1.95
CA GLU A 354 11.53 -34.99 -3.19
C GLU A 354 11.48 -36.51 -3.07
N ASN A 355 10.75 -37.16 -3.98
CA ASN A 355 10.82 -38.60 -4.17
C ASN A 355 12.22 -38.94 -4.72
N PRO A 356 13.03 -39.79 -4.06
CA PRO A 356 14.21 -40.32 -4.69
C PRO A 356 13.84 -41.53 -5.58
N ARG A 357 14.11 -41.33 -6.88
CA ARG A 357 14.25 -42.30 -7.98
C ARG A 357 12.99 -42.80 -8.68
#